data_AF-A0A158RR05-F1
#
_entry.id   AF-A0A158RR05-F1
#
_cell.length_a   1.000
_cell.length_b   1.000
_cell.length_c   1.000
_cell.angle_alpha   90.00
_cell.angle_beta   90.00
_cell.angle_gamma   90.00
#
_symmetry.space_group_name_H-M   'P 1'
#
loop_
_entity.id
_entity.type
_entity.pdbx_description
1 polymer ?
#
loop_
_entity_poly.entity_id
_entity_poly.type
_entity_poly.pdbx_seq_one_letter_code
_entity_poly.pdbx_strand_id
1 'polypeptide(L)'
;MDIYKSIIFGIKNISRYFITKTMEYKVHIFVILVVLAIFLYAFNLEISNNKAKGFLDKSFWLDNLLPNIIADMIGIIFTSFIIAGLFSRNNKRAEEKRIYGILGRDYQRLINILNRNYLYLLKKDEIYLSSFITDYTVNFELNSIARKKDSTIDFSLLIKTYKAWDVSTSSPVYDNFITMVPKIEEWDNLVWDHLKDVEELFRRKRKMELKLKQLDDNSDEYKIKILEYDKLKTEIHDAVFIDTSIDNNLLDVDVPDAFTACSKLYKSKIQEFYDKYNFIIPIDIRVSFAELDKNLQIASSKIHSYTKPNPYFINENNDIDVKKKEILSILVVISQDLVNLSGYFKNVK
;
A
#
# COMPACT_ATOMS: atom_id res chain seq x y z
N MET A 1 -44.15 18.51 -52.62
CA MET A 1 -42.94 18.13 -53.40
C MET A 1 -41.85 17.55 -52.47
N ASP A 2 -42.24 17.03 -51.29
CA ASP A 2 -41.33 16.87 -50.15
C ASP A 2 -41.04 15.41 -49.76
N ILE A 3 -41.91 14.48 -50.17
CA ILE A 3 -41.72 13.05 -49.87
C ILE A 3 -40.56 12.47 -50.68
N TYR A 4 -40.46 12.80 -51.97
CA TYR A 4 -39.38 12.32 -52.85
C TYR A 4 -38.00 12.85 -52.42
N LYS A 5 -37.91 14.12 -51.99
CA LYS A 5 -36.65 14.68 -51.46
C LYS A 5 -36.23 14.01 -50.16
N SER A 6 -37.18 13.69 -49.27
CA SER A 6 -36.90 13.01 -48.00
C SER A 6 -36.42 11.56 -48.21
N ILE A 7 -37.02 10.82 -49.15
CA ILE A 7 -36.58 9.47 -49.52
C ILE A 7 -35.17 9.49 -50.13
N ILE A 8 -34.89 10.42 -51.06
CA ILE A 8 -33.56 10.56 -51.67
C ILE A 8 -32.50 10.93 -50.60
N PHE A 9 -32.85 11.79 -49.65
CA PHE A 9 -31.94 12.17 -48.56
C PHE A 9 -31.69 11.00 -47.59
N GLY A 10 -32.72 10.20 -47.29
CA GLY A 10 -32.59 8.97 -46.50
C GLY A 10 -31.67 7.94 -47.15
N ILE A 11 -31.86 7.67 -48.45
CA ILE A 11 -31.00 6.76 -49.21
C ILE A 11 -29.55 7.26 -49.24
N LYS A 12 -29.34 8.57 -49.40
CA LYS A 12 -28.00 9.18 -49.43
C LYS A 12 -27.28 9.09 -48.08
N ASN A 13 -27.99 9.23 -46.96
CA ASN A 13 -27.41 9.09 -45.63
C ASN A 13 -27.11 7.63 -45.27
N ILE A 14 -27.98 6.70 -45.64
CA ILE A 14 -27.74 5.26 -45.48
C ILE A 14 -26.51 4.84 -46.32
N SER A 15 -26.45 5.27 -47.58
CA SER A 15 -25.30 5.01 -48.46
C SER A 15 -24.00 5.57 -47.89
N ARG A 16 -24.01 6.81 -47.39
CA ARG A 16 -22.83 7.41 -46.73
C ARG A 16 -22.43 6.65 -45.46
N TYR A 17 -23.39 6.24 -44.64
CA TYR A 17 -23.12 5.44 -43.44
C TYR A 17 -22.44 4.12 -43.80
N PHE A 18 -22.96 3.39 -44.80
CA PHE A 18 -22.33 2.17 -45.30
C PHE A 18 -20.93 2.45 -45.84
N ILE A 19 -20.72 3.48 -46.68
CA ILE A 19 -19.40 3.81 -47.24
C ILE A 19 -18.39 4.13 -46.13
N THR A 20 -18.81 4.84 -45.08
CA THR A 20 -17.91 5.26 -43.98
C THR A 20 -17.55 4.05 -43.11
N LYS A 21 -18.51 3.19 -42.79
CA LYS A 21 -18.26 1.90 -42.13
C LYS A 21 -17.37 0.99 -42.97
N THR A 22 -17.58 0.93 -44.28
CA THR A 22 -16.74 0.16 -45.21
C THR A 22 -15.30 0.70 -45.24
N MET A 23 -15.13 2.03 -45.09
CA MET A 23 -13.81 2.65 -44.99
C MET A 23 -13.07 2.30 -43.69
N GLU A 24 -13.81 2.23 -42.58
CA GLU A 24 -13.29 1.86 -41.25
C GLU A 24 -12.81 0.39 -41.22
N TYR A 25 -13.51 -0.50 -41.94
CA TYR A 25 -13.17 -1.93 -42.02
C TYR A 25 -12.36 -2.32 -43.27
N LYS A 26 -11.75 -1.38 -44.00
CA LYS A 26 -11.01 -1.66 -45.25
C LYS A 26 -10.03 -2.81 -45.14
N VAL A 27 -9.28 -2.88 -44.04
CA VAL A 27 -8.29 -3.94 -43.80
C VAL A 27 -8.98 -5.29 -43.63
N HIS A 28 -10.06 -5.36 -42.85
CA HIS A 28 -10.81 -6.60 -42.64
C HIS A 28 -11.50 -7.07 -43.93
N ILE A 29 -12.08 -6.17 -44.72
CA ILE A 29 -12.70 -6.49 -46.01
C ILE A 29 -11.65 -7.00 -47.00
N PHE A 30 -10.47 -6.38 -47.04
CA PHE A 30 -9.36 -6.83 -47.87
C PHE A 30 -8.91 -8.24 -47.47
N VAL A 31 -8.74 -8.52 -46.18
CA VAL A 31 -8.40 -9.85 -45.68
C VAL A 31 -9.47 -10.88 -46.07
N ILE A 32 -10.75 -10.55 -45.91
CA ILE A 32 -11.86 -11.43 -46.32
C ILE A 32 -11.80 -11.72 -47.82
N LEU A 33 -11.58 -10.70 -48.66
CA LEU A 33 -11.47 -10.88 -50.11
C LEU A 33 -10.28 -11.76 -50.51
N VAL A 34 -9.13 -11.60 -49.85
CA VAL A 34 -7.95 -12.43 -50.10
C VAL A 34 -8.22 -13.88 -49.71
N VAL A 35 -8.81 -14.12 -48.52
CA VAL A 35 -9.18 -15.47 -48.07
C VAL A 35 -10.17 -16.10 -49.05
N LEU A 36 -11.18 -15.35 -49.49
CA LEU A 36 -12.20 -15.82 -50.42
C LEU A 36 -11.61 -16.12 -51.81
N ALA A 37 -10.65 -15.31 -52.28
CA ALA A 37 -9.93 -15.55 -53.53
C ALA A 37 -9.06 -16.82 -53.46
N ILE A 38 -8.32 -17.01 -52.36
CA ILE A 38 -7.52 -18.24 -52.11
C ILE A 38 -8.45 -19.46 -52.09
N PHE A 39 -9.59 -19.34 -51.41
CA PHE A 39 -10.58 -20.42 -51.32
C PHE A 39 -11.15 -20.79 -52.70
N LEU A 40 -11.56 -19.80 -53.49
CA LEU A 40 -12.06 -20.02 -54.86
C LEU A 40 -10.99 -20.63 -55.77
N TYR A 41 -9.74 -20.21 -55.63
CA TYR A 41 -8.62 -20.73 -56.43
C TYR A 41 -8.27 -22.17 -56.07
N ALA A 42 -8.16 -22.48 -54.78
CA ALA A 42 -7.94 -23.85 -54.29
C ALA A 42 -9.08 -24.78 -54.73
N PHE A 43 -10.32 -24.28 -54.69
CA PHE A 43 -11.50 -25.02 -55.14
C PHE A 43 -11.49 -25.30 -56.65
N ASN A 44 -11.12 -24.32 -57.47
CA ASN A 44 -10.95 -24.51 -58.92
C ASN A 44 -9.85 -25.54 -59.23
N LEU A 45 -8.75 -25.56 -58.48
CA LEU A 45 -7.67 -26.54 -58.65
C LEU A 45 -8.13 -27.97 -58.33
N GLU A 46 -8.93 -28.15 -57.27
CA GLU A 46 -9.44 -29.48 -56.88
C GLU A 46 -10.49 -30.02 -57.88
N ILE A 47 -11.33 -29.15 -58.44
CA ILE A 47 -12.23 -29.52 -59.56
C ILE A 47 -11.43 -29.87 -60.80
N SER A 48 -10.43 -29.06 -61.16
CA SER A 48 -9.59 -29.31 -62.34
C SER A 48 -8.78 -30.61 -62.25
N ASN A 49 -8.49 -31.08 -61.03
CA ASN A 49 -7.77 -32.33 -60.78
C ASN A 49 -8.70 -33.55 -60.61
N ASN A 50 -9.99 -33.45 -60.97
CA ASN A 50 -10.99 -34.54 -60.90
C ASN A 50 -11.21 -35.16 -59.51
N LYS A 51 -10.80 -34.48 -58.43
CA LYS A 51 -10.99 -34.95 -57.05
C LYS A 51 -12.36 -34.59 -56.47
N ALA A 52 -13.10 -33.68 -57.11
CA ALA A 52 -14.48 -33.33 -56.75
C ALA A 52 -15.36 -33.28 -58.01
N LYS A 53 -16.57 -33.84 -57.96
CA LYS A 53 -17.51 -33.84 -59.11
C LYS A 53 -18.34 -32.55 -59.25
N GLY A 54 -18.26 -31.64 -58.27
CA GLY A 54 -18.93 -30.34 -58.31
C GLY A 54 -19.04 -29.66 -56.95
N PHE A 55 -19.62 -28.45 -56.90
CA PHE A 55 -19.77 -27.65 -55.68
C PHE A 55 -20.60 -28.29 -54.57
N LEU A 56 -21.45 -29.26 -54.88
CA LEU A 56 -22.30 -29.97 -53.91
C LEU A 56 -21.83 -31.41 -53.66
N ASP A 57 -20.56 -31.71 -53.96
CA ASP A 57 -20.01 -33.04 -53.68
C ASP A 57 -19.85 -33.25 -52.18
N LYS A 58 -20.81 -33.98 -51.60
CA LYS A 58 -20.89 -34.27 -50.17
C LYS A 58 -19.62 -34.95 -49.66
N SER A 59 -18.99 -35.81 -50.48
CA SER A 59 -17.78 -36.54 -50.11
C SER A 59 -16.57 -35.60 -50.00
N PHE A 60 -16.46 -34.64 -50.92
CA PHE A 60 -15.41 -33.62 -50.87
C PHE A 60 -15.56 -32.69 -49.66
N TRP A 61 -16.78 -32.18 -49.41
CA TRP A 61 -17.02 -31.24 -48.33
C TRP A 61 -16.91 -31.88 -46.95
N LEU A 62 -17.59 -33.01 -46.72
CA LEU A 62 -17.66 -33.62 -45.38
C LEU A 62 -16.45 -34.50 -45.06
N ASP A 63 -15.88 -35.20 -46.04
CA ASP A 63 -14.84 -36.20 -45.75
C ASP A 63 -13.42 -35.62 -45.88
N ASN A 64 -13.21 -34.57 -46.69
CA ASN A 64 -11.87 -34.02 -46.95
C ASN A 64 -11.70 -32.55 -46.53
N LEU A 65 -12.60 -31.65 -46.96
CA LEU A 65 -12.36 -30.21 -46.83
C LEU A 65 -12.73 -29.66 -45.44
N LEU A 66 -13.93 -29.96 -44.96
CA LEU A 66 -14.43 -29.45 -43.68
C LEU A 66 -13.62 -29.97 -42.47
N PRO A 67 -13.21 -31.26 -42.41
CA PRO A 67 -12.33 -31.74 -41.36
C PRO A 67 -10.96 -31.03 -41.36
N ASN A 68 -10.37 -30.81 -42.54
CA ASN A 68 -9.08 -30.13 -42.66
C ASN A 68 -9.17 -28.65 -42.28
N ILE A 69 -10.21 -27.94 -42.73
CA ILE A 69 -10.43 -26.53 -42.37
C ILE A 69 -10.71 -26.40 -40.87
N ILE A 70 -11.52 -27.29 -40.29
CA ILE A 70 -11.78 -27.29 -38.85
C ILE A 70 -10.48 -27.57 -38.08
N ALA A 71 -9.67 -28.54 -38.53
CA ALA A 71 -8.38 -28.82 -37.91
C ALA A 71 -7.43 -27.61 -37.97
N ASP A 72 -7.34 -26.93 -39.11
CA ASP A 72 -6.53 -25.72 -39.28
C ASP A 72 -7.06 -24.54 -38.47
N MET A 73 -8.39 -24.33 -38.43
CA MET A 73 -9.01 -23.29 -37.61
C MET A 73 -8.79 -23.53 -36.12
N ILE A 74 -8.95 -24.78 -35.65
CA ILE A 74 -8.63 -25.17 -34.27
C ILE A 74 -7.14 -24.93 -34.01
N GLY A 75 -6.26 -25.29 -34.95
CA GLY A 75 -4.83 -25.04 -34.87
C GLY A 75 -4.48 -23.56 -34.73
N ILE A 76 -5.09 -22.68 -35.55
CA ILE A 76 -4.89 -21.23 -35.50
C ILE A 76 -5.42 -20.64 -34.20
N ILE A 77 -6.62 -21.05 -33.74
CA ILE A 77 -7.19 -20.58 -32.48
C ILE A 77 -6.31 -21.01 -31.30
N PHE A 78 -5.87 -22.27 -31.27
CA PHE A 78 -5.04 -22.79 -30.19
C PHE A 78 -3.66 -22.13 -30.15
N THR A 79 -3.00 -22.00 -31.31
CA THR A 79 -1.70 -21.32 -31.41
C THR A 79 -1.79 -19.84 -31.08
N SER A 80 -2.80 -19.12 -31.57
CA SER A 80 -3.01 -17.71 -31.23
C SER A 80 -3.29 -17.50 -29.74
N PHE A 81 -4.06 -18.40 -29.10
CA PHE A 81 -4.27 -18.36 -27.66
C PHE A 81 -2.98 -18.59 -26.86
N ILE A 82 -2.16 -19.58 -27.27
CA ILE A 82 -0.85 -19.83 -26.67
C ILE A 82 0.06 -18.61 -26.82
N ILE A 83 0.16 -18.05 -28.03
CA ILE A 83 0.99 -16.89 -28.34
C ILE A 83 0.52 -15.69 -27.51
N ALA A 84 -0.79 -15.39 -27.47
CA ALA A 84 -1.34 -14.30 -26.68
C ALA A 84 -1.07 -14.49 -25.17
N GLY A 85 -1.19 -15.71 -24.65
CA GLY A 85 -0.85 -16.04 -23.27
C GLY A 85 0.64 -15.82 -22.95
N LEU A 86 1.53 -16.23 -23.85
CA LEU A 86 2.97 -16.03 -23.72
C LEU A 86 3.35 -14.54 -23.81
N PHE A 87 2.78 -13.79 -24.75
CA PHE A 87 2.98 -12.33 -24.87
C PHE A 87 2.46 -11.59 -23.64
N SER A 88 1.27 -11.94 -23.14
CA SER A 88 0.72 -11.37 -21.92
C SER A 88 1.64 -11.60 -20.73
N ARG A 89 2.14 -12.83 -20.56
CA ARG A 89 3.08 -13.18 -19.48
C ARG A 89 4.41 -12.43 -19.59
N ASN A 90 4.95 -12.29 -20.80
CA ASN A 90 6.20 -11.54 -21.04
C ASN A 90 6.01 -10.04 -20.79
N ASN A 91 4.91 -9.45 -21.27
CA ASN A 91 4.58 -8.05 -21.04
C ASN A 91 4.41 -7.77 -19.54
N LYS A 92 3.70 -8.64 -18.81
CA LYS A 92 3.54 -8.53 -17.36
C LYS A 92 4.89 -8.53 -16.63
N ARG A 93 5.80 -9.44 -16.98
CA ARG A 93 7.16 -9.49 -16.41
C ARG A 93 7.98 -8.24 -16.73
N ALA A 94 7.88 -7.75 -17.97
CA ALA A 94 8.60 -6.54 -18.38
C ALA A 94 8.08 -5.30 -17.64
N GLU A 95 6.77 -5.21 -17.46
CA GLU A 95 6.12 -4.16 -16.68
C GLU A 95 6.49 -4.23 -15.20
N GLU A 96 6.41 -5.41 -14.56
CA GLU A 96 6.85 -5.63 -13.18
C GLU A 96 8.32 -5.23 -12.99
N LYS A 97 9.21 -5.57 -13.94
CA LYS A 97 10.62 -5.18 -13.91
C LYS A 97 10.81 -3.67 -14.01
N ARG A 98 10.03 -3.01 -14.87
CA ARG A 98 10.07 -1.55 -15.00
C ARG A 98 9.59 -0.87 -13.72
N ILE A 99 8.48 -1.33 -13.15
CA ILE A 99 7.94 -0.80 -11.90
C ILE A 99 8.94 -1.02 -10.75
N TYR A 100 9.51 -2.21 -10.64
CA TYR A 100 10.56 -2.49 -9.65
C TYR A 100 11.77 -1.57 -9.81
N GLY A 101 12.18 -1.24 -11.05
CA GLY A 101 13.24 -0.27 -11.30
C GLY A 101 12.95 1.15 -10.78
N ILE A 102 11.67 1.53 -10.69
CA ILE A 102 11.24 2.87 -10.27
C ILE A 102 11.02 2.95 -8.75
N LEU A 103 10.30 1.98 -8.18
CA LEU A 103 9.85 2.03 -6.78
C LEU A 103 10.37 0.88 -5.91
N GLY A 104 11.07 -0.11 -6.48
CA GLY A 104 11.39 -1.37 -5.81
C GLY A 104 12.23 -1.22 -4.54
N ARG A 105 13.23 -0.31 -4.54
CA ARG A 105 14.06 -0.04 -3.35
C ARG A 105 13.24 0.54 -2.21
N ASP A 106 12.44 1.56 -2.50
CA ASP A 106 11.64 2.26 -1.50
C ASP A 106 10.48 1.39 -1.01
N TYR A 107 9.91 0.60 -1.92
CA TYR A 107 8.93 -0.43 -1.58
C TYR A 107 9.52 -1.46 -0.62
N GLN A 108 10.70 -2.00 -0.92
CA GLN A 108 11.34 -2.97 -0.04
C GLN A 108 11.65 -2.37 1.34
N ARG A 109 12.11 -1.10 1.39
CA ARG A 109 12.31 -0.37 2.64
C ARG A 109 11.01 -0.22 3.42
N LEU A 110 9.91 0.18 2.76
CA LEU A 110 8.59 0.29 3.38
C LEU A 110 8.17 -1.06 3.97
N ILE A 111 8.17 -2.12 3.17
CA ILE A 111 7.75 -3.45 3.64
C ILE A 111 8.60 -3.94 4.81
N ASN A 112 9.92 -3.71 4.77
CA ASN A 112 10.80 -4.05 5.89
C ASN A 112 10.42 -3.31 7.18
N ILE A 113 10.09 -2.01 7.10
CA ILE A 113 9.62 -1.22 8.24
C ILE A 113 8.32 -1.81 8.80
N LEU A 114 7.34 -2.07 7.94
CA LEU A 114 6.05 -2.64 8.36
C LEU A 114 6.28 -3.99 9.06
N ASN A 115 6.98 -4.92 8.41
CA ASN A 115 7.29 -6.25 8.92
C ASN A 115 7.94 -6.23 10.32
N ARG A 116 8.96 -5.39 10.50
CA ARG A 116 9.70 -5.26 11.76
C ARG A 116 8.82 -4.75 12.90
N ASN A 117 8.06 -3.69 12.64
CA ASN A 117 7.15 -3.11 13.63
C ASN A 117 6.03 -4.07 14.03
N TYR A 118 5.53 -4.86 13.08
CA TYR A 118 4.57 -5.91 13.39
C TYR A 118 5.15 -7.01 14.29
N LEU A 119 6.37 -7.49 14.00
CA LEU A 119 7.02 -8.49 14.84
C LEU A 119 7.35 -7.94 16.23
N TYR A 120 7.84 -6.69 16.31
CA TYR A 120 8.02 -5.98 17.58
C TYR A 120 6.73 -5.98 18.39
N LEU A 121 5.60 -5.65 17.76
CA LEU A 121 4.30 -5.60 18.40
C LEU A 121 3.86 -6.94 18.98
N LEU A 122 4.17 -8.05 18.31
CA LEU A 122 3.79 -9.40 18.73
C LEU A 122 4.75 -10.04 19.74
N LYS A 123 6.05 -9.78 19.61
CA LYS A 123 7.11 -10.43 20.40
C LYS A 123 7.61 -9.58 21.55
N LYS A 124 7.39 -8.26 21.50
CA LYS A 124 7.91 -7.27 22.45
C LYS A 124 9.44 -7.32 22.58
N ASP A 125 10.10 -7.57 21.46
CA ASP A 125 11.55 -7.71 21.39
C ASP A 125 12.15 -6.58 20.54
N GLU A 126 12.99 -5.77 21.17
CA GLU A 126 13.63 -4.60 20.59
C GLU A 126 14.57 -4.95 19.43
N ILE A 127 15.00 -6.21 19.32
CA ILE A 127 15.84 -6.68 18.22
C ILE A 127 15.19 -6.39 16.85
N TYR A 128 13.85 -6.40 16.78
CA TYR A 128 13.11 -6.12 15.55
C TYR A 128 13.22 -4.65 15.10
N LEU A 129 13.39 -3.72 16.05
CA LEU A 129 13.58 -2.29 15.78
C LEU A 129 15.04 -1.93 15.46
N SER A 130 15.97 -2.85 15.75
CA SER A 130 17.40 -2.66 15.55
C SER A 130 17.87 -2.99 14.13
N SER A 131 19.03 -2.46 13.76
CA SER A 131 19.73 -2.85 12.52
C SER A 131 20.33 -4.26 12.56
N PHE A 132 20.34 -4.93 13.72
CA PHE A 132 21.02 -6.22 13.90
C PHE A 132 20.24 -7.40 13.33
N ILE A 133 18.91 -7.32 13.27
CA ILE A 133 18.11 -8.38 12.68
C ILE A 133 18.13 -8.33 11.15
N THR A 134 18.29 -9.49 10.52
CA THR A 134 18.29 -9.61 9.05
C THR A 134 16.87 -9.71 8.50
N ASP A 135 16.67 -9.22 7.28
CA ASP A 135 15.38 -9.34 6.57
C ASP A 135 15.00 -10.81 6.34
N TYR A 136 15.96 -11.72 6.27
CA TYR A 136 15.70 -13.15 6.18
C TYR A 136 15.00 -13.66 7.45
N THR A 137 15.53 -13.32 8.63
CA THR A 137 14.95 -13.70 9.92
C THR A 137 13.54 -13.15 10.07
N VAL A 138 13.36 -11.86 9.77
CA VAL A 138 12.04 -11.19 9.80
C VAL A 138 11.02 -11.92 8.91
N ASN A 139 11.41 -12.22 7.66
CA ASN A 139 10.52 -12.93 6.74
C ASN A 139 10.24 -14.37 7.17
N PHE A 140 11.24 -15.07 7.73
CA PHE A 140 11.07 -16.43 8.24
C PHE A 140 10.04 -16.48 9.38
N GLU A 141 10.14 -15.55 10.32
CA GLU A 141 9.23 -15.47 11.46
C GLU A 141 7.82 -15.07 11.04
N LEU A 142 7.66 -14.08 10.17
CA LEU A 142 6.34 -13.74 9.59
C LEU A 142 5.70 -14.93 8.89
N ASN A 143 6.47 -15.67 8.08
CA ASN A 143 6.01 -16.89 7.44
C ASN A 143 5.57 -17.96 8.46
N SER A 144 6.25 -18.04 9.60
CA SER A 144 5.88 -18.99 10.66
C SER A 144 4.52 -18.65 11.28
N ILE A 145 4.22 -17.36 11.45
CA ILE A 145 2.93 -16.87 11.95
C ILE A 145 1.84 -17.08 10.90
N ALA A 146 2.12 -16.72 9.64
CA ALA A 146 1.19 -16.84 8.51
C ALA A 146 0.70 -18.28 8.25
N ARG A 147 1.48 -19.29 8.63
CA ARG A 147 1.18 -20.72 8.39
C ARG A 147 0.33 -21.40 9.47
N LYS A 148 -0.19 -20.67 10.47
CA LYS A 148 -1.03 -21.21 11.56
C LYS A 148 -0.40 -22.44 12.25
N LYS A 149 0.71 -22.21 12.94
CA LYS A 149 1.06 -23.08 14.07
C LYS A 149 0.54 -22.36 15.31
N ASP A 150 -0.46 -22.94 15.99
CA ASP A 150 -1.12 -22.42 17.20
C ASP A 150 -0.17 -22.06 18.38
N SER A 151 1.15 -22.17 18.17
CA SER A 151 2.22 -22.06 19.14
C SER A 151 3.10 -20.81 19.01
N THR A 152 2.85 -19.87 18.09
CA THR A 152 3.81 -18.78 17.82
C THR A 152 3.53 -17.47 18.56
N ILE A 153 2.28 -17.22 18.97
CA ILE A 153 1.88 -15.99 19.65
C ILE A 153 1.59 -16.28 21.12
N ASP A 154 2.42 -15.73 21.99
CA ASP A 154 2.20 -15.77 23.43
C ASP A 154 1.18 -14.68 23.81
N PHE A 155 -0.08 -15.08 24.03
CA PHE A 155 -1.15 -14.19 24.44
C PHE A 155 -0.90 -13.52 25.80
N SER A 156 0.02 -14.03 26.62
CA SER A 156 0.41 -13.35 27.86
C SER A 156 1.12 -12.01 27.59
N LEU A 157 1.79 -11.88 26.44
CA LEU A 157 2.41 -10.63 25.98
C LEU A 157 1.37 -9.60 25.51
N LEU A 158 0.15 -10.03 25.21
CA LEU A 158 -0.92 -9.14 24.77
C LEU A 158 -1.71 -8.54 25.93
N ILE A 159 -1.56 -9.02 27.17
CA ILE A 159 -2.33 -8.55 28.35
C ILE A 159 -1.49 -7.62 29.24
N LYS A 160 -0.16 -7.70 29.16
CA LYS A 160 0.74 -6.96 30.05
C LYS A 160 1.08 -5.59 29.49
N THR A 161 1.18 -4.60 30.37
CA THR A 161 2.00 -3.42 30.11
C THR A 161 3.45 -3.85 29.96
N TYR A 162 4.19 -3.18 29.09
CA TYR A 162 5.60 -3.46 28.90
C TYR A 162 6.36 -2.14 28.78
N LYS A 163 7.62 -2.17 29.22
CA LYS A 163 8.52 -1.05 29.02
C LYS A 163 8.85 -0.97 27.53
N ALA A 164 8.29 0.02 26.85
CA ALA A 164 8.68 0.39 25.50
C ALA A 164 10.15 0.81 25.51
N TRP A 165 10.80 0.58 24.37
CA TRP A 165 12.24 0.73 24.23
C TRP A 165 12.73 2.08 24.73
N ASP A 166 13.76 2.03 25.57
CA ASP A 166 14.34 3.20 26.21
C ASP A 166 15.29 3.91 25.24
N VAL A 167 14.79 4.97 24.59
CA VAL A 167 15.51 5.79 23.62
C VAL A 167 16.82 6.38 24.20
N SER A 168 16.93 6.48 25.53
CA SER A 168 18.15 6.94 26.20
C SER A 168 19.32 5.96 26.06
N THR A 169 19.04 4.69 25.77
CA THR A 169 20.04 3.63 25.67
C THR A 169 20.64 3.48 24.28
N SER A 170 20.90 4.57 23.55
CA SER A 170 21.85 4.66 22.42
C SER A 170 21.76 3.56 21.33
N SER A 171 20.64 2.86 21.18
CA SER A 171 20.47 1.83 20.16
C SER A 171 19.90 2.49 18.89
N PRO A 172 20.43 2.19 17.69
CA PRO A 172 19.94 2.81 16.47
C PRO A 172 18.54 2.28 16.14
N VAL A 173 17.51 3.08 16.42
CA VAL A 173 16.16 2.79 15.92
C VAL A 173 16.15 2.96 14.42
N TYR A 174 15.57 1.97 13.76
CA TYR A 174 15.38 2.03 12.33
C TYR A 174 14.30 3.06 11.92
N ASP A 175 13.40 3.46 12.84
CA ASP A 175 12.29 4.38 12.57
C ASP A 175 11.72 5.09 13.83
N ASN A 176 10.61 5.82 13.66
CA ASN A 176 9.99 6.68 14.68
C ASN A 176 8.78 6.02 15.36
N PHE A 177 8.62 4.69 15.32
CA PHE A 177 7.44 4.01 15.88
C PHE A 177 7.10 4.44 17.32
N ILE A 178 8.12 4.51 18.19
CA ILE A 178 7.96 4.83 19.62
C ILE A 178 7.34 6.21 19.83
N THR A 179 7.69 7.19 18.99
CA THR A 179 7.13 8.55 19.07
C THR A 179 5.64 8.63 18.70
N MET A 180 5.09 7.59 18.07
CA MET A 180 3.67 7.51 17.70
C MET A 180 2.80 6.83 18.75
N VAL A 181 3.40 6.39 19.87
CA VAL A 181 2.65 5.89 21.03
C VAL A 181 1.93 7.06 21.69
N PRO A 182 0.60 7.02 21.89
CA PRO A 182 -0.19 8.16 22.34
C PRO A 182 0.38 8.95 23.54
N LYS A 183 0.80 8.26 24.60
CA LYS A 183 1.38 8.91 25.79
C LYS A 183 2.73 9.58 25.50
N ILE A 184 3.56 8.98 24.64
CA ILE A 184 4.87 9.51 24.25
C ILE A 184 4.68 10.69 23.29
N GLU A 185 3.73 10.58 22.36
CA GLU A 185 3.33 11.65 21.44
C GLU A 185 2.79 12.87 22.20
N GLU A 186 1.96 12.66 23.23
CA GLU A 186 1.48 13.72 24.10
C GLU A 186 2.63 14.42 24.84
N TRP A 187 3.55 13.65 25.42
CA TRP A 187 4.73 14.19 26.07
C TRP A 187 5.65 14.96 25.10
N ASP A 188 5.90 14.43 23.90
CA ASP A 188 6.69 15.11 22.87
C ASP A 188 6.04 16.44 22.48
N ASN A 189 4.71 16.46 22.29
CA ASN A 189 3.98 17.70 22.01
C ASN A 189 4.11 18.73 23.15
N LEU A 190 4.04 18.29 24.41
CA LEU A 190 4.26 19.18 25.57
C LEU A 190 5.66 19.77 25.59
N VAL A 191 6.68 18.96 25.28
CA VAL A 191 8.08 19.43 25.17
C VAL A 191 8.20 20.45 24.04
N TRP A 192 7.61 20.19 22.87
CA TRP A 192 7.63 21.14 21.75
C TRP A 192 6.91 22.45 22.07
N ASP A 193 5.78 22.38 22.77
CA ASP A 193 5.04 23.58 23.17
C ASP A 193 5.83 24.39 24.20
N HIS A 194 6.47 23.74 25.19
CA HIS A 194 7.39 24.41 26.10
C HIS A 194 8.57 25.08 25.37
N LEU A 195 9.16 24.41 24.37
CA LEU A 195 10.23 24.99 23.57
C LEU A 195 9.77 26.22 22.77
N LYS A 196 8.52 26.24 22.26
CA LYS A 196 7.94 27.42 21.61
C LYS A 196 7.76 28.57 22.59
N ASP A 197 7.29 28.28 23.81
CA ASP A 197 7.13 29.30 24.85
C ASP A 197 8.48 29.92 25.24
N VAL A 198 9.51 29.09 25.40
CA VAL A 198 10.90 29.53 25.61
C VAL A 198 11.38 30.40 24.44
N GLU A 199 11.13 30.00 23.20
CA GLU A 199 11.50 30.80 22.02
C GLU A 199 10.82 32.17 22.02
N GLU A 200 9.53 32.25 22.38
CA GLU A 200 8.80 33.50 22.47
C GLU A 200 9.35 34.41 23.58
N LEU A 201 9.76 33.85 24.73
CA LEU A 201 10.47 34.60 25.76
C LEU A 201 11.79 35.19 25.23
N PHE A 202 12.58 34.41 24.50
CA PHE A 202 13.80 34.91 23.84
C PHE A 202 13.51 36.03 22.83
N ARG A 203 12.41 35.93 22.06
CA ARG A 203 11.99 36.99 21.13
C ARG A 203 11.60 38.27 21.87
N ARG A 204 10.84 38.16 22.96
CA ARG A 204 10.48 39.30 23.83
C ARG A 204 11.72 39.96 24.41
N LYS A 205 12.70 39.17 24.85
CA LYS A 205 13.97 39.69 25.40
C LYS A 205 14.71 40.52 24.37
N ARG A 206 14.86 40.02 23.15
CA ARG A 206 15.50 40.76 22.05
C ARG A 206 14.77 42.07 21.73
N LYS A 207 13.43 42.06 21.70
CA LYS A 207 12.61 43.28 21.48
C LYS A 207 12.83 44.30 22.60
N MET A 208 12.89 43.85 23.85
CA MET A 208 13.10 44.73 25.00
C MET A 208 14.52 45.30 25.03
N GLU A 209 15.52 44.50 24.68
CA GLU A 209 16.91 44.95 24.54
C GLU A 209 17.05 46.06 23.48
N LEU A 210 16.35 45.94 22.35
CA LEU A 210 16.32 46.98 21.32
C LEU A 210 15.67 48.28 21.83
N LYS A 211 14.58 48.18 22.61
CA LYS A 211 13.93 49.35 23.20
C LYS A 211 14.84 50.05 24.21
N LEU A 212 15.52 49.28 25.08
CA LEU A 212 16.46 49.83 26.05
C LEU A 212 17.59 50.62 25.37
N LYS A 213 18.13 50.11 24.25
CA LYS A 213 19.16 50.81 23.45
C LYS A 213 18.70 52.14 22.84
N GLN A 214 17.39 52.40 22.77
CA GLN A 214 16.82 53.63 22.22
C GLN A 214 16.48 54.66 23.30
N LEU A 215 16.54 54.29 24.57
CA LEU A 215 16.21 55.14 25.70
C LEU A 215 17.47 55.76 26.31
N ASP A 216 17.32 56.91 26.97
CA ASP A 216 18.38 57.49 27.80
C ASP A 216 18.48 56.69 29.12
N ASP A 217 19.68 56.23 29.44
CA ASP A 217 20.01 55.44 30.63
C ASP A 217 19.56 56.10 31.95
N ASN A 218 19.45 57.44 31.98
CA ASN A 218 19.01 58.17 33.17
C ASN A 218 17.50 58.38 33.26
N SER A 219 16.75 58.05 32.21
CA SER A 219 15.30 58.24 32.17
C SER A 219 14.58 57.27 33.11
N ASP A 220 13.46 57.73 33.68
CA ASP A 220 12.63 56.87 34.52
C ASP A 220 11.99 55.72 33.71
N GLU A 221 11.75 55.94 32.41
CA GLU A 221 11.29 54.90 31.49
C GLU A 221 12.33 53.79 31.29
N TYR A 222 13.62 54.14 31.18
CA TYR A 222 14.71 53.17 31.13
C TYR A 222 14.77 52.33 32.42
N LYS A 223 14.69 52.98 33.59
CA LYS A 223 14.71 52.29 34.91
C LYS A 223 13.54 51.31 35.08
N ILE A 224 12.36 51.63 34.57
CA ILE A 224 11.21 50.69 34.60
C ILE A 224 11.45 49.52 33.63
N LYS A 225 11.94 49.80 32.42
CA LYS A 225 12.16 48.78 31.39
C LYS A 225 13.31 47.83 31.69
N ILE A 226 14.36 48.29 32.39
CA ILE A 226 15.46 47.41 32.80
C ILE A 226 15.01 46.40 33.87
N LEU A 227 14.09 46.79 34.77
CA LEU A 227 13.46 45.87 35.73
C LEU A 227 12.59 44.81 35.03
N GLU A 228 11.80 45.20 34.02
CA GLU A 228 11.06 44.24 33.19
C GLU A 228 12.00 43.28 32.45
N TYR A 229 13.13 43.78 31.95
CA TYR A 229 14.14 42.99 31.26
C TYR A 229 14.82 41.97 32.19
N ASP A 230 15.16 42.37 33.41
CA ASP A 230 15.75 41.48 34.40
C ASP A 230 14.75 40.40 34.85
N LYS A 231 13.48 40.76 35.05
CA LYS A 231 12.42 39.78 35.31
C LYS A 231 12.32 38.74 34.19
N LEU A 232 12.31 39.20 32.94
CA LEU A 232 12.26 38.33 31.77
C LEU A 232 13.50 37.43 31.66
N LYS A 233 14.68 37.92 32.06
CA LYS A 233 15.92 37.14 32.09
C LYS A 233 15.81 35.98 33.09
N THR A 234 15.21 36.23 34.26
CA THR A 234 14.93 35.19 35.26
C THR A 234 13.90 34.19 34.75
N GLU A 235 12.80 34.66 34.13
CA GLU A 235 11.78 33.77 33.53
C GLU A 235 12.39 32.84 32.46
N ILE A 236 13.28 33.35 31.61
CA ILE A 236 14.00 32.52 30.62
C ILE A 236 14.91 31.51 31.30
N HIS A 237 15.66 31.94 32.32
CA HIS A 237 16.54 31.05 33.06
C HIS A 237 15.73 29.88 33.65
N ASP A 238 14.65 30.19 34.37
CA ASP A 238 13.81 29.18 35.01
C ASP A 238 13.16 28.25 33.97
N ALA A 239 12.69 28.78 32.84
CA ALA A 239 12.07 27.99 31.78
C ALA A 239 13.05 27.07 31.05
N VAL A 240 14.31 27.49 30.85
CA VAL A 240 15.35 26.67 30.20
C VAL A 240 15.86 25.56 31.12
N PHE A 241 15.88 25.80 32.43
CA PHE A 241 16.40 24.85 33.41
C PHE A 241 15.32 23.93 34.01
N ILE A 242 14.11 23.89 33.45
CA ILE A 242 13.14 22.85 33.80
C ILE A 242 13.72 21.50 33.41
N ASP A 243 13.96 20.64 34.42
CA ASP A 243 14.37 19.26 34.20
C ASP A 243 13.25 18.51 33.47
N THR A 244 13.40 18.33 32.16
CA THR A 244 12.51 17.50 31.34
C THR A 244 12.98 16.04 31.37
N SER A 245 13.33 15.53 32.56
CA SER A 245 13.65 14.12 32.71
C SER A 245 12.45 13.30 32.23
N ILE A 246 12.71 12.31 31.38
CA ILE A 246 11.67 11.42 30.87
C ILE A 246 11.12 10.67 32.09
N ASP A 247 9.85 10.89 32.43
CA ASP A 247 9.17 10.09 33.44
C ASP A 247 9.26 8.62 32.98
N ASN A 248 9.88 7.76 33.81
CA ASN A 248 10.03 6.35 33.51
C ASN A 248 8.67 5.66 33.26
N ASN A 249 7.57 6.21 33.79
CA ASN A 249 6.21 5.74 33.53
C ASN A 249 5.75 5.99 32.08
N LEU A 250 6.36 6.93 31.34
CA LEU A 250 6.07 7.16 29.91
C LEU A 250 6.45 5.96 29.05
N LEU A 251 7.44 5.19 29.50
CA LEU A 251 7.87 3.98 28.83
C LEU A 251 6.94 2.80 29.14
N ASP A 252 6.04 2.88 30.12
CA ASP A 252 5.07 1.83 30.39
C ASP A 252 3.89 1.93 29.41
N VAL A 253 4.01 1.16 28.33
CA VAL A 253 3.07 1.20 27.20
C VAL A 253 2.04 0.08 27.31
N ASP A 254 0.77 0.49 27.25
CA ASP A 254 -0.38 -0.40 27.13
C ASP A 254 -0.36 -1.06 25.74
N VAL A 255 -0.69 -2.35 25.66
CA VAL A 255 -0.74 -3.06 24.36
C VAL A 255 -1.68 -2.39 23.36
N PRO A 256 -2.91 -1.95 23.72
CA PRO A 256 -3.76 -1.18 22.82
C PRO A 256 -3.12 0.10 22.27
N ASP A 257 -2.34 0.82 23.08
CA ASP A 257 -1.65 2.04 22.69
C ASP A 257 -0.56 1.73 21.66
N ALA A 258 0.17 0.62 21.84
CA ALA A 258 1.16 0.14 20.87
C ALA A 258 0.52 -0.29 19.53
N PHE A 259 -0.67 -0.92 19.55
CA PHE A 259 -1.40 -1.25 18.32
C PHE A 259 -1.88 0.02 17.59
N THR A 260 -2.31 1.03 18.35
CA THR A 260 -2.70 2.34 17.80
C THR A 260 -1.50 3.04 17.15
N ALA A 261 -0.35 3.05 17.82
CA ALA A 261 0.91 3.56 17.28
C ALA A 261 1.31 2.85 15.98
N CYS A 262 1.16 1.52 15.94
CA CYS A 262 1.48 0.72 14.76
C CYS A 262 0.58 1.08 13.58
N SER A 263 -0.73 1.22 13.81
CA SER A 263 -1.67 1.67 12.77
C SER A 263 -1.35 3.07 12.26
N LYS A 264 -1.01 4.02 13.15
CA LYS A 264 -0.55 5.36 12.77
C LYS A 264 0.72 5.31 11.91
N LEU A 265 1.72 4.53 12.32
CA LEU A 265 2.97 4.36 11.58
C LEU A 265 2.72 3.81 10.19
N TYR A 266 1.93 2.75 10.08
CA TYR A 266 1.59 2.12 8.81
C TYR A 266 0.94 3.12 7.87
N LYS A 267 -0.07 3.83 8.36
CA LYS A 267 -0.77 4.86 7.59
C LYS A 267 0.18 5.96 7.13
N SER A 268 1.03 6.47 8.02
CA SER A 268 2.02 7.50 7.68
C SER A 268 3.00 7.01 6.61
N LYS A 269 3.58 5.82 6.78
CA LYS A 269 4.61 5.28 5.88
C LYS A 269 4.05 4.87 4.51
N ILE A 270 2.83 4.33 4.48
CA ILE A 270 2.11 4.05 3.24
C ILE A 270 1.75 5.36 2.53
N GLN A 271 1.30 6.38 3.26
CA GLN A 271 0.99 7.69 2.67
C GLN A 271 2.24 8.36 2.09
N GLU A 272 3.37 8.37 2.81
CA GLU A 272 4.66 8.86 2.29
C GLU A 272 5.04 8.17 0.98
N PHE A 273 4.82 6.86 0.89
CA PHE A 273 5.07 6.09 -0.33
C PHE A 273 4.09 6.43 -1.44
N TYR A 274 2.81 6.63 -1.13
CA TYR A 274 1.79 7.08 -2.08
C TYR A 274 2.09 8.47 -2.62
N ASP A 275 2.43 9.42 -1.77
CA ASP A 275 2.76 10.80 -2.18
C ASP A 275 3.91 10.81 -3.19
N LYS A 276 4.87 9.89 -3.03
CA LYS A 276 6.01 9.75 -3.94
C LYS A 276 5.67 9.04 -5.25
N TYR A 277 4.78 8.03 -5.24
CA TYR A 277 4.60 7.11 -6.36
C TYR A 277 3.15 6.98 -6.87
N ASN A 278 2.25 7.90 -6.51
CA ASN A 278 0.80 7.76 -6.75
C ASN A 278 0.39 7.42 -8.19
N PHE A 279 1.17 7.72 -9.22
CA PHE A 279 0.77 7.39 -10.59
C PHE A 279 1.28 6.04 -11.10
N ILE A 280 2.15 5.37 -10.34
CA ILE A 280 2.94 4.22 -10.80
C ILE A 280 2.68 2.97 -9.94
N ILE A 281 2.13 3.13 -8.74
CA ILE A 281 1.85 1.99 -7.85
C ILE A 281 0.77 1.07 -8.46
N PRO A 282 1.08 -0.22 -8.67
CA PRO A 282 0.10 -1.24 -9.07
C PRO A 282 -1.14 -1.27 -8.18
N ILE A 283 -2.30 -1.54 -8.78
CA ILE A 283 -3.57 -1.65 -8.06
C ILE A 283 -3.52 -2.74 -6.98
N ASP A 284 -2.86 -3.86 -7.26
CA ASP A 284 -2.73 -4.99 -6.34
C ASP A 284 -2.02 -4.59 -5.03
N ILE A 285 -0.97 -3.75 -5.12
CA ILE A 285 -0.26 -3.20 -3.96
C ILE A 285 -1.17 -2.26 -3.17
N ARG A 286 -1.98 -1.44 -3.84
CA ARG A 286 -2.92 -0.52 -3.17
C ARG A 286 -3.99 -1.28 -2.39
N VAL A 287 -4.58 -2.29 -3.02
CA VAL A 287 -5.58 -3.15 -2.38
C VAL A 287 -4.96 -3.85 -1.18
N SER A 288 -3.76 -4.42 -1.32
CA SER A 288 -3.05 -5.07 -0.21
C SER A 288 -2.78 -4.12 0.95
N PHE A 289 -2.39 -2.87 0.69
CA PHE A 289 -2.20 -1.86 1.76
C PHE A 289 -3.51 -1.45 2.44
N ALA A 290 -4.60 -1.32 1.68
CA ALA A 290 -5.91 -1.02 2.25
C ALA A 290 -6.45 -2.18 3.10
N GLU A 291 -6.26 -3.42 2.66
CA GLU A 291 -6.62 -4.63 3.41
C GLU A 291 -5.80 -4.73 4.70
N LEU A 292 -4.49 -4.46 4.62
CA LEU A 292 -3.59 -4.44 5.77
C LEU A 292 -4.03 -3.40 6.83
N ASP A 293 -4.35 -2.17 6.43
CA ASP A 293 -4.85 -1.13 7.35
C ASP A 293 -6.18 -1.54 8.01
N LYS A 294 -7.12 -2.06 7.21
CA LYS A 294 -8.40 -2.59 7.73
C LYS A 294 -8.16 -3.70 8.76
N ASN A 295 -7.29 -4.66 8.44
CA ASN A 295 -7.01 -5.80 9.32
C ASN A 295 -6.33 -5.36 10.62
N LEU A 296 -5.44 -4.36 10.57
CA LEU A 296 -4.82 -3.76 11.76
C LEU A 296 -5.83 -3.04 12.65
N GLN A 297 -6.77 -2.29 12.07
CA GLN A 297 -7.83 -1.63 12.84
C GLN A 297 -8.73 -2.65 13.55
N ILE A 298 -9.09 -3.73 12.86
CA ILE A 298 -9.86 -4.84 13.46
C ILE A 298 -9.04 -5.49 14.58
N ALA A 299 -7.75 -5.78 14.35
CA ALA A 299 -6.88 -6.36 15.37
C ALA A 299 -6.79 -5.47 16.62
N SER A 300 -6.58 -4.16 16.44
CA SER A 300 -6.51 -3.18 17.51
C SER A 300 -7.78 -3.18 18.35
N SER A 301 -8.95 -3.10 17.70
CA SER A 301 -10.25 -3.12 18.37
C SER A 301 -10.47 -4.42 19.18
N LYS A 302 -10.17 -5.58 18.60
CA LYS A 302 -10.33 -6.86 19.29
C LYS A 302 -9.37 -7.02 20.46
N ILE A 303 -8.11 -6.62 20.29
CA ILE A 303 -7.10 -6.67 21.36
C ILE A 303 -7.44 -5.70 22.48
N HIS A 304 -7.96 -4.52 22.17
CA HIS A 304 -8.49 -3.60 23.18
C HIS A 304 -9.61 -4.25 24.00
N SER A 305 -10.58 -4.89 23.33
CA SER A 305 -11.67 -5.59 24.02
C SER A 305 -11.21 -6.79 24.86
N TYR A 306 -10.10 -7.42 24.49
CA TYR A 306 -9.51 -8.57 25.19
C TYR A 306 -8.70 -8.14 26.42
N THR A 307 -8.00 -7.01 26.33
CA THR A 307 -7.14 -6.48 27.40
C THR A 307 -7.90 -5.68 28.44
N LYS A 308 -8.99 -5.01 28.05
CA LYS A 308 -9.86 -4.24 28.95
C LYS A 308 -11.29 -4.80 28.87
N PRO A 309 -11.54 -6.03 29.38
CA PRO A 309 -12.87 -6.62 29.33
C PRO A 309 -13.86 -5.78 30.14
N ASN A 310 -15.04 -5.55 29.57
CA ASN A 310 -16.11 -4.85 30.27
C ASN A 310 -16.55 -5.69 31.49
N PRO A 311 -16.51 -5.15 32.73
CA PRO A 311 -16.83 -5.90 33.94
C PRO A 311 -18.25 -6.51 33.96
N TYR A 312 -19.16 -6.01 33.11
CA TYR A 312 -20.55 -6.47 33.04
C TYR A 312 -20.79 -7.68 32.11
N PHE A 313 -19.79 -8.20 31.40
CA PHE A 313 -19.93 -9.28 30.40
C PHE A 313 -19.07 -10.52 30.68
N ILE A 314 -18.85 -10.87 31.95
CA ILE A 314 -18.09 -12.08 32.30
C ILE A 314 -19.04 -13.28 32.28
N ASN A 315 -19.24 -13.89 31.11
CA ASN A 315 -19.67 -15.28 31.03
C ASN A 315 -18.42 -16.15 30.77
N GLU A 316 -18.28 -17.18 31.61
CA GLU A 316 -17.05 -17.90 31.93
C GLU A 316 -16.37 -18.62 30.74
N ASN A 317 -15.04 -18.46 30.65
CA ASN A 317 -14.02 -19.22 29.88
C ASN A 317 -14.20 -19.48 28.38
N ASN A 318 -15.38 -19.86 27.90
CA ASN A 318 -15.65 -20.10 26.48
C ASN A 318 -15.51 -18.83 25.64
N ASP A 319 -15.81 -17.66 26.20
CA ASP A 319 -15.67 -16.37 25.51
C ASP A 319 -14.19 -15.97 25.30
N ILE A 320 -13.31 -16.31 26.24
CA ILE A 320 -11.88 -15.97 26.17
C ILE A 320 -11.18 -16.76 25.07
N ASP A 321 -11.41 -18.06 24.98
CA ASP A 321 -10.78 -18.89 23.95
C ASP A 321 -11.32 -18.59 22.55
N VAL A 322 -12.59 -18.21 22.43
CA VAL A 322 -13.17 -17.71 21.18
C VAL A 322 -12.50 -16.40 20.77
N LYS A 323 -12.37 -15.43 21.69
CA LYS A 323 -11.65 -14.16 21.45
C LYS A 323 -10.19 -14.38 21.04
N LYS A 324 -9.47 -15.29 21.69
CA LYS A 324 -8.10 -15.65 21.31
C LYS A 324 -8.04 -16.21 19.89
N LYS A 325 -8.93 -17.14 19.53
CA LYS A 325 -9.01 -17.69 18.17
C LYS A 325 -9.30 -16.62 17.14
N GLU A 326 -10.19 -15.69 17.44
CA GLU A 326 -10.50 -14.56 16.57
C GLU A 326 -9.29 -13.63 16.39
N ILE A 327 -8.63 -13.21 17.48
CA ILE A 327 -7.42 -12.39 17.43
C ILE A 327 -6.34 -13.10 16.61
N LEU A 328 -6.07 -14.38 16.91
CA LEU A 328 -5.09 -15.19 16.19
C LEU A 328 -5.42 -15.25 14.70
N SER A 329 -6.69 -15.42 14.33
CA SER A 329 -7.10 -15.47 12.94
C SER A 329 -6.77 -14.18 12.19
N ILE A 330 -6.96 -13.01 12.82
CA ILE A 330 -6.65 -11.71 12.22
C ILE A 330 -5.15 -11.49 12.14
N LEU A 331 -4.39 -11.84 13.19
CA LEU A 331 -2.93 -11.73 13.19
C LEU A 331 -2.30 -12.61 12.09
N VAL A 332 -2.87 -13.78 11.84
CA VAL A 332 -2.48 -14.65 10.72
C VAL A 332 -2.74 -13.96 9.39
N VAL A 333 -3.91 -13.35 9.19
CA VAL A 333 -4.25 -12.63 7.95
C VAL A 333 -3.28 -11.47 7.73
N ILE A 334 -3.01 -10.65 8.74
CA ILE A 334 -2.02 -9.56 8.65
C ILE A 334 -0.65 -10.10 8.25
N SER A 335 -0.24 -11.23 8.83
CA SER A 335 1.05 -11.86 8.51
C SER A 335 1.09 -12.37 7.07
N GLN A 336 -0.01 -12.90 6.55
CA GLN A 336 -0.14 -13.31 5.16
C GLN A 336 -0.03 -12.11 4.21
N ASP A 337 -0.71 -11.01 4.51
CA ASP A 337 -0.66 -9.78 3.73
C ASP A 337 0.78 -9.24 3.67
N LEU A 338 1.47 -9.19 4.81
CA LEU A 338 2.87 -8.76 4.91
C LEU A 338 3.83 -9.69 4.14
N VAL A 339 3.63 -11.01 4.21
CA VAL A 339 4.41 -11.99 3.44
C VAL A 339 4.18 -11.83 1.94
N ASN A 340 2.93 -11.62 1.52
CA ASN A 340 2.57 -11.41 0.12
C ASN A 340 3.21 -10.12 -0.43
N LEU A 341 3.12 -9.03 0.33
CA LEU A 341 3.78 -7.77 0.01
C LEU A 341 5.31 -7.94 -0.10
N SER A 342 5.92 -8.65 0.83
CA SER A 342 7.36 -8.96 0.81
C SER A 342 7.77 -9.79 -0.41
N GLY A 343 6.86 -10.66 -0.88
CA GLY A 343 7.05 -11.52 -2.03
C GLY A 343 6.76 -10.87 -3.39
N TYR A 344 6.15 -9.68 -3.43
CA TYR A 344 5.58 -9.10 -4.66
C TYR A 344 6.59 -9.01 -5.81
N PHE A 345 7.80 -8.50 -5.54
CA PHE A 345 8.87 -8.36 -6.54
C PHE A 345 9.90 -9.51 -6.53
N LYS A 346 9.63 -10.62 -5.83
CA LYS A 346 10.62 -11.70 -5.65
C LYS A 346 11.07 -12.33 -6.98
N ASN A 347 10.19 -12.35 -7.98
CA ASN A 347 10.42 -12.97 -9.29
C ASN A 347 11.03 -12.02 -10.33
N VAL A 348 11.33 -10.77 -9.94
CA VAL A 348 11.88 -9.74 -10.84
C VAL A 348 13.42 -9.76 -10.89
N LYS A 349 14.06 -10.50 -9.98
CA LYS A 349 15.52 -10.62 -9.88
C LYS A 349 16.13 -11.42 -11.02
#